data_AF-A0A177QH58-F1
#
_entry.id   AF-A0A177QH58-F1
#
_cell.length_a   1.000
_cell.length_b   1.000
_cell.length_c   1.000
_cell.angle_alpha   90.00
_cell.angle_beta   90.00
_cell.angle_gamma   90.00
#
_symmetry.space_group_name_H-M   'P 1'
#
loop_
_entity.id
_entity.type
_entity.pdbx_description
1 polymer ?
#
loop_
_entity_poly.entity_id
_entity_poly.type
_entity_poly.pdbx_seq_one_letter_code
_entity_poly.pdbx_strand_id
1 'polypeptide(L)'
;MAIGNSFHVIKDPVHGTMQFTTTENAWIKPFIDSPHFQRLRHIKQAGMGDYIFPGSVHTRFNHSLGCCYIASQISKKIDLPEEERQLVLIACLLHDIGHGPFSHTFEDLFHDKLIRHEAWTPHFLSSYKTQEFFDFYNQCNPHYPLTIEKFQQIENMIMHKLPRKQLLADIVSSQLDADRLDYLLRDSHFCGVSYGQFDFRWMINSMAVIDTAKGKRLGITHKGVGVVEHYLMARRLMIRNIYHHPKKLAIEYYMVQLLVHLAECLEKHAPFAHVKNSLLGKFLLQAHYFNREITPKTDLQQHKQLFIDKNYSDYKELSDYDVFSAIKWLANNNETHPAIDLAKRLQLRQMPKTVLLDQNNIADIEAKINDFKYTHQHSIQDWQFTMIKTPLQSYTIEDDPILVVDDRNEVRPINELSIMIDAISDKYEHSVFLCIDQAILAEKEVKQFLEALTLNSREKIRNV
;
A
#
# COMPACT_ATOMS: atom_id res chain seq x y z
N MET A 1 -30.22 -29.24 -15.71
CA MET A 1 -30.08 -28.11 -16.67
C MET A 1 -28.61 -27.99 -16.98
N ALA A 2 -28.24 -27.87 -18.26
CA ALA A 2 -26.85 -27.69 -18.66
C ALA A 2 -26.28 -26.45 -17.95
N ILE A 3 -25.28 -26.65 -17.09
CA ILE A 3 -24.49 -25.55 -16.52
C ILE A 3 -23.75 -24.96 -17.72
N GLY A 4 -24.29 -23.90 -18.31
CA GLY A 4 -23.74 -23.31 -19.51
C GLY A 4 -22.29 -22.91 -19.29
N ASN A 5 -21.43 -23.19 -20.27
CA ASN A 5 -20.05 -22.72 -20.36
C ASN A 5 -19.99 -21.18 -20.56
N SER A 6 -20.78 -20.42 -19.81
CA SER A 6 -20.72 -18.96 -19.78
C SER A 6 -19.59 -18.52 -18.85
N PHE A 7 -18.77 -17.61 -19.34
CA PHE A 7 -17.74 -16.93 -18.57
C PHE A 7 -18.15 -15.48 -18.40
N HIS A 8 -17.92 -14.93 -17.22
CA HIS A 8 -17.88 -13.48 -17.05
C HIS A 8 -16.47 -13.01 -17.40
N VAL A 9 -16.40 -12.03 -18.29
CA VAL A 9 -15.13 -11.56 -18.85
C VAL A 9 -14.93 -10.10 -18.52
N ILE A 10 -13.79 -9.81 -17.87
CA ILE A 10 -13.33 -8.45 -17.62
C ILE A 10 -12.07 -8.22 -18.43
N LYS A 11 -12.06 -7.16 -19.25
CA LYS A 11 -10.85 -6.71 -19.95
C LYS A 11 -9.98 -5.93 -18.99
N ASP A 12 -8.73 -6.35 -18.88
CA ASP A 12 -7.74 -5.73 -18.00
C ASP A 12 -6.41 -5.62 -18.76
N PRO A 13 -5.74 -4.47 -18.73
CA PRO A 13 -4.53 -4.27 -19.52
C PRO A 13 -3.31 -5.05 -19.01
N VAL A 14 -3.34 -5.55 -17.77
CA VAL A 14 -2.26 -6.32 -17.15
C VAL A 14 -2.43 -7.80 -17.44
N HIS A 15 -3.62 -8.34 -17.15
CA HIS A 15 -3.93 -9.77 -17.28
C HIS A 15 -4.58 -10.13 -18.63
N GLY A 16 -4.80 -9.13 -19.49
CA GLY A 16 -5.46 -9.26 -20.79
C GLY A 16 -6.96 -9.52 -20.66
N THR A 17 -7.33 -10.79 -20.53
CA THR A 17 -8.72 -11.22 -20.43
C THR A 17 -8.91 -12.03 -19.16
N MET A 18 -9.42 -11.39 -18.11
CA MET A 18 -9.76 -12.06 -16.87
C MET A 18 -11.08 -12.81 -17.07
N GLN A 19 -11.02 -14.14 -17.05
CA GLN A 19 -12.18 -15.01 -17.21
C GLN A 19 -12.53 -15.66 -15.88
N PHE A 20 -13.73 -15.36 -15.39
CA PHE A 20 -14.35 -16.02 -14.26
C PHE A 20 -15.42 -16.98 -14.77
N THR A 21 -15.49 -18.19 -14.22
CA THR A 21 -16.62 -19.09 -14.50
C THR A 21 -17.93 -18.45 -14.04
N THR A 22 -19.07 -18.95 -14.54
CA THR A 22 -20.38 -18.47 -14.04
C THR A 22 -20.47 -18.61 -12.51
N THR A 23 -19.95 -19.71 -11.96
CA THR A 23 -19.90 -19.96 -10.52
C THR A 23 -18.99 -18.97 -9.79
N GLU A 24 -17.76 -18.74 -10.27
CA GLU A 24 -16.84 -17.77 -9.65
C GLU A 24 -17.42 -16.36 -9.69
N ASN A 25 -18.03 -15.96 -10.81
CA ASN A 25 -18.71 -14.68 -10.94
C ASN A 25 -19.86 -14.53 -9.95
N ALA A 26 -20.67 -15.58 -9.76
CA ALA A 26 -21.78 -15.56 -8.80
C ALA A 26 -21.29 -15.37 -7.35
N TRP A 27 -20.11 -15.90 -7.01
CA TRP A 27 -19.48 -15.69 -5.69
C TRP A 27 -19.01 -14.26 -5.48
N ILE A 28 -18.38 -13.63 -6.47
CA ILE A 28 -17.72 -12.33 -6.27
C ILE A 28 -18.61 -11.14 -6.61
N LYS A 29 -19.57 -11.30 -7.52
CA LYS A 29 -20.41 -10.21 -8.03
C LYS A 29 -21.19 -9.45 -6.94
N PRO A 30 -21.79 -10.09 -5.92
CA PRO A 30 -22.45 -9.38 -4.82
C PRO A 30 -21.54 -8.38 -4.09
N PHE A 31 -20.25 -8.70 -3.97
CA PHE A 31 -19.25 -7.82 -3.38
C PHE A 31 -18.80 -6.75 -4.36
N ILE A 32 -18.54 -7.11 -5.62
CA ILE A 32 -18.12 -6.16 -6.66
C ILE A 32 -19.15 -5.04 -6.81
N ASP A 33 -20.44 -5.38 -6.86
CA ASP A 33 -21.51 -4.41 -7.09
C ASP A 33 -21.85 -3.57 -5.84
N SER A 34 -21.25 -3.89 -4.68
CA SER A 34 -21.54 -3.18 -3.43
C SER A 34 -20.96 -1.76 -3.42
N PRO A 35 -21.62 -0.79 -2.75
CA PRO A 35 -21.12 0.58 -2.66
C PRO A 35 -19.69 0.68 -2.09
N HIS A 36 -19.40 -0.10 -1.05
CA HIS A 36 -18.09 -0.10 -0.40
C HIS A 36 -16.97 -0.54 -1.35
N PHE A 37 -17.22 -1.53 -2.22
CA PHE A 37 -16.23 -1.95 -3.20
C PHE A 37 -16.14 -0.97 -4.39
N GLN A 38 -17.27 -0.44 -4.86
CA GLN A 38 -17.29 0.55 -5.95
C GLN A 38 -16.51 1.83 -5.60
N ARG A 39 -16.45 2.22 -4.31
CA ARG A 39 -15.62 3.33 -3.82
C ARG A 39 -14.15 3.21 -4.24
N LEU A 40 -13.60 2.00 -4.34
CA LEU A 40 -12.20 1.76 -4.71
C LEU A 40 -11.86 2.24 -6.14
N ARG A 41 -12.85 2.62 -6.95
CA ARG A 41 -12.64 3.31 -8.24
C ARG A 41 -12.14 4.74 -8.09
N HIS A 42 -12.19 5.28 -6.88
CA HIS A 42 -11.88 6.67 -6.59
C HIS A 42 -10.69 6.81 -5.64
N ILE A 43 -9.93 5.72 -5.48
CA ILE A 43 -8.74 5.62 -4.64
C ILE A 43 -7.62 5.01 -5.50
N LYS A 44 -6.61 5.82 -5.84
CA LYS A 44 -5.45 5.36 -6.62
C LYS A 44 -4.62 4.33 -5.85
N GLN A 45 -4.11 3.33 -6.57
CA GLN A 45 -3.23 2.29 -6.01
C GLN A 45 -1.93 2.90 -5.48
N ALA A 46 -1.20 3.61 -6.35
CA ALA A 46 0.16 4.07 -6.07
C ALA A 46 0.21 5.49 -5.46
N GLY A 47 -0.82 5.90 -4.72
CA GLY A 47 -0.87 7.21 -4.06
C GLY A 47 -0.64 8.37 -5.04
N MET A 48 0.44 9.13 -4.81
CA MET A 48 0.84 10.26 -5.66
C MET A 48 1.78 9.85 -6.82
N GLY A 49 1.80 8.57 -7.19
CA GLY A 49 2.67 8.01 -8.23
C GLY A 49 2.54 8.73 -9.58
N ASP A 50 1.35 9.21 -9.94
CA ASP A 50 1.08 9.92 -11.18
C ASP A 50 1.80 11.27 -11.31
N TYR A 51 2.28 11.85 -10.20
CA TYR A 51 3.13 13.02 -10.25
C TYR A 51 4.49 12.72 -10.87
N ILE A 52 4.97 11.48 -10.77
CA ILE A 52 6.27 11.07 -11.32
C ILE A 52 6.09 10.24 -12.59
N PHE A 53 5.12 9.32 -12.57
CA PHE A 53 4.82 8.37 -13.62
C PHE A 53 3.40 8.64 -14.13
N PRO A 54 3.19 9.50 -15.15
CA PRO A 54 1.86 9.99 -15.52
C PRO A 54 0.81 8.91 -15.85
N GLY A 55 1.24 7.70 -16.21
CA GLY A 55 0.35 6.57 -16.43
C GLY A 55 -0.13 5.86 -15.15
N SER A 56 0.43 6.17 -13.98
CA SER A 56 0.13 5.53 -12.69
C SER A 56 -1.20 6.02 -12.09
N VAL A 57 -2.28 5.85 -12.84
CA VAL A 57 -3.64 6.31 -12.52
C VAL A 57 -4.62 5.17 -12.22
N HIS A 58 -4.14 3.93 -12.19
CA HIS A 58 -4.92 2.77 -11.81
C HIS A 58 -5.34 2.82 -10.34
N THR A 59 -6.46 2.19 -10.04
CA THR A 59 -7.12 2.29 -8.74
C THR A 59 -7.11 0.96 -8.01
N ARG A 60 -7.41 1.00 -6.70
CA ARG A 60 -7.55 -0.21 -5.88
C ARG A 60 -8.62 -1.15 -6.42
N PHE A 61 -9.67 -0.62 -7.06
CA PHE A 61 -10.67 -1.44 -7.75
C PHE A 61 -10.05 -2.35 -8.82
N ASN A 62 -9.14 -1.83 -9.65
CA ASN A 62 -8.46 -2.64 -10.66
C ASN A 62 -7.58 -3.71 -10.01
N HIS A 63 -6.85 -3.31 -8.99
CA HIS A 63 -5.95 -4.20 -8.25
C HIS A 63 -6.72 -5.33 -7.54
N SER A 64 -7.78 -5.03 -6.78
CA SER A 64 -8.60 -6.03 -6.10
C SER A 64 -9.23 -7.05 -7.06
N LEU A 65 -9.68 -6.61 -8.25
CA LEU A 65 -10.15 -7.54 -9.29
C LEU A 65 -9.03 -8.42 -9.85
N GLY A 66 -7.85 -7.84 -10.06
CA GLY A 66 -6.68 -8.56 -10.52
C GLY A 66 -6.17 -9.58 -9.50
N CYS A 67 -6.08 -9.20 -8.23
CA CYS A 67 -5.77 -10.08 -7.11
C CYS A 67 -6.77 -11.26 -7.03
N CYS A 68 -8.08 -10.97 -7.15
CA CYS A 68 -9.11 -12.01 -7.22
C CYS A 68 -8.93 -12.95 -8.43
N TYR A 69 -8.55 -12.42 -9.60
CA TYR A 69 -8.26 -13.22 -10.78
C TYR A 69 -7.03 -14.11 -10.58
N ILE A 70 -5.93 -13.58 -10.05
CA ILE A 70 -4.72 -14.35 -9.76
C ILE A 70 -5.04 -15.45 -8.75
N ALA A 71 -5.79 -15.16 -7.69
CA ALA A 71 -6.23 -16.16 -6.71
C ALA A 71 -7.02 -17.31 -7.36
N SER A 72 -7.86 -17.02 -8.37
CA SER A 72 -8.52 -18.06 -9.18
C SER A 72 -7.54 -18.90 -9.99
N GLN A 73 -6.52 -18.29 -10.60
CA GLN A 73 -5.48 -19.02 -11.33
C GLN A 73 -4.67 -19.94 -10.41
N ILE A 74 -4.25 -19.43 -9.25
CA ILE A 74 -3.53 -20.21 -8.23
C ILE A 74 -4.39 -21.38 -7.76
N SER A 75 -5.64 -21.10 -7.38
CA SER A 75 -6.59 -22.12 -6.88
C SER A 75 -6.83 -23.23 -7.90
N LYS A 76 -7.00 -22.89 -9.18
CA LYS A 76 -7.14 -23.87 -10.27
C LYS A 76 -5.86 -24.69 -10.47
N LYS A 77 -4.70 -24.03 -10.39
CA LYS A 77 -3.40 -24.69 -10.55
C LYS A 77 -3.14 -25.75 -9.48
N ILE A 78 -3.49 -25.46 -8.23
CA ILE A 78 -3.26 -26.36 -7.10
C ILE A 78 -4.45 -27.30 -6.82
N ASP A 79 -5.45 -27.31 -7.70
CA ASP A 79 -6.69 -28.09 -7.59
C ASP A 79 -7.44 -27.87 -6.27
N LEU A 80 -7.58 -26.60 -5.88
CA LEU A 80 -8.23 -26.22 -4.64
C LEU A 80 -9.74 -26.51 -4.72
N PRO A 81 -10.36 -27.16 -3.70
CA PRO A 81 -11.79 -27.43 -3.68
C PRO A 81 -12.62 -26.15 -3.85
N GLU A 82 -13.78 -26.26 -4.53
CA GLU A 82 -14.59 -25.09 -4.89
C GLU A 82 -15.03 -24.26 -3.68
N GLU A 83 -15.35 -24.89 -2.56
CA GLU A 83 -15.70 -24.18 -1.32
C GLU A 83 -14.54 -23.34 -0.78
N GLU A 84 -13.31 -23.86 -0.85
CA GLU A 84 -12.11 -23.14 -0.39
C GLU A 84 -11.69 -22.06 -1.38
N ARG A 85 -11.80 -22.35 -2.68
CA ARG A 85 -11.61 -21.38 -3.75
C ARG A 85 -12.55 -20.18 -3.57
N GLN A 86 -13.83 -20.41 -3.24
CA GLN A 86 -14.78 -19.34 -2.95
C GLN A 86 -14.26 -18.39 -1.86
N LEU A 87 -13.77 -18.93 -0.73
CA LEU A 87 -13.29 -18.11 0.38
C LEU A 87 -12.06 -17.28 -0.01
N VAL A 88 -11.09 -17.88 -0.71
CA VAL A 88 -9.85 -17.20 -1.11
C VAL A 88 -10.13 -16.11 -2.14
N LEU A 89 -11.02 -16.34 -3.10
CA LEU A 89 -11.42 -15.32 -4.09
C LEU A 89 -12.07 -14.11 -3.43
N ILE A 90 -12.97 -14.32 -2.47
CA ILE A 90 -13.63 -13.24 -1.74
C ILE A 90 -12.61 -12.51 -0.86
N ALA A 91 -11.70 -13.23 -0.20
CA ALA A 91 -10.65 -12.62 0.61
C ALA A 91 -9.71 -11.74 -0.21
N CYS A 92 -9.20 -12.25 -1.34
CA CYS A 92 -8.35 -11.49 -2.26
C CYS A 92 -9.08 -10.28 -2.87
N LEU A 93 -10.37 -10.40 -3.14
CA LEU A 93 -11.18 -9.27 -3.60
C LEU A 93 -11.29 -8.18 -2.54
N LEU A 94 -11.50 -8.55 -1.27
CA LEU A 94 -11.82 -7.60 -0.21
C LEU A 94 -10.63 -7.13 0.63
N HIS A 95 -9.43 -7.71 0.42
CA HIS A 95 -8.27 -7.45 1.29
C HIS A 95 -7.93 -5.96 1.46
N ASP A 96 -8.17 -5.19 0.40
CA ASP A 96 -7.82 -3.78 0.28
C ASP A 96 -8.98 -2.80 0.56
N ILE A 97 -10.15 -3.31 0.98
CA ILE A 97 -11.38 -2.51 1.08
C ILE A 97 -11.29 -1.39 2.13
N GLY A 98 -10.38 -1.54 3.11
CA GLY A 98 -10.15 -0.59 4.18
C GLY A 98 -9.31 0.62 3.81
N HIS A 99 -8.76 0.70 2.60
CA HIS A 99 -7.94 1.84 2.19
C HIS A 99 -8.75 3.13 2.00
N GLY A 100 -8.11 4.24 2.37
CA GLY A 100 -8.59 5.61 2.19
C GLY A 100 -7.88 6.35 1.05
N PRO A 101 -8.13 7.66 0.92
CA PRO A 101 -7.58 8.50 -0.15
C PRO A 101 -6.06 8.42 -0.24
N PHE A 102 -5.46 8.30 -1.41
CA PHE A 102 -4.00 8.20 -1.60
C PHE A 102 -3.31 7.08 -0.82
N SER A 103 -4.04 6.00 -0.50
CA SER A 103 -3.44 4.77 -0.02
C SER A 103 -2.65 4.99 1.28
N HIS A 104 -1.41 4.49 1.37
CA HIS A 104 -0.57 4.63 2.58
C HIS A 104 -0.24 6.07 2.94
N THR A 105 -0.32 7.02 1.99
CA THR A 105 -0.04 8.44 2.28
C THR A 105 -1.02 9.01 3.32
N PHE A 106 -2.27 8.50 3.36
CA PHE A 106 -3.25 8.96 4.35
C PHE A 106 -2.95 8.46 5.76
N GLU A 107 -2.28 7.32 5.88
CA GLU A 107 -1.94 6.69 7.16
C GLU A 107 -0.91 7.54 7.92
N ASP A 108 -0.06 8.26 7.20
CA ASP A 108 0.91 9.23 7.73
C ASP A 108 0.27 10.45 8.41
N LEU A 109 -1.06 10.63 8.31
CA LEU A 109 -1.80 11.63 9.08
C LEU A 109 -1.78 11.31 10.59
N PHE A 110 -1.69 10.02 10.94
CA PHE A 110 -1.71 9.55 12.32
C PHE A 110 -0.29 9.41 12.86
N HIS A 111 -0.08 9.85 14.09
CA HIS A 111 1.21 9.72 14.77
C HIS A 111 1.74 8.28 14.67
N ASP A 112 3.01 8.11 14.29
CA ASP A 112 3.68 6.82 14.09
C ASP A 112 2.89 5.78 13.26
N LYS A 113 2.03 6.24 12.33
CA LYS A 113 1.14 5.38 11.53
C LYS A 113 0.29 4.45 12.41
N LEU A 114 -0.14 4.96 13.57
CA LEU A 114 -0.90 4.18 14.55
C LEU A 114 -2.21 3.63 14.00
N ILE A 115 -2.83 4.32 13.03
CA ILE A 115 -4.02 3.88 12.31
C ILE A 115 -3.64 3.63 10.86
N ARG A 116 -3.87 2.40 10.41
CA ARG A 116 -3.66 1.94 9.04
C ARG A 116 -4.95 1.39 8.45
N HIS A 117 -4.98 1.16 7.14
CA HIS A 117 -6.14 0.61 6.43
C HIS A 117 -6.66 -0.71 7.03
N GLU A 118 -5.79 -1.56 7.60
CA GLU A 118 -6.19 -2.80 8.25
C GLU A 118 -7.12 -2.52 9.46
N ALA A 119 -6.97 -1.40 10.16
CA ALA A 119 -7.85 -1.04 11.28
C ALA A 119 -9.28 -0.71 10.83
N TRP A 120 -9.44 -0.18 9.61
CA TRP A 120 -10.75 0.15 9.03
C TRP A 120 -11.43 -1.06 8.36
N THR A 121 -10.63 -2.02 7.88
CA THR A 121 -11.10 -3.18 7.12
C THR A 121 -12.23 -3.96 7.82
N PRO A 122 -12.17 -4.28 9.13
CA PRO A 122 -13.27 -4.95 9.83
C PRO A 122 -14.60 -4.19 9.78
N HIS A 123 -14.59 -2.85 9.78
CA HIS A 123 -15.81 -2.05 9.70
C HIS A 123 -16.45 -2.13 8.31
N PHE A 124 -15.65 -2.14 7.24
CA PHE A 124 -16.16 -2.45 5.91
C PHE A 124 -16.69 -3.88 5.81
N LEU A 125 -15.97 -4.86 6.36
CA LEU A 125 -16.41 -6.25 6.32
C LEU A 125 -17.72 -6.47 7.10
N SER A 126 -17.96 -5.68 8.15
CA SER A 126 -19.20 -5.77 8.95
C SER A 126 -20.48 -5.52 8.13
N SER A 127 -20.43 -4.73 7.04
CA SER A 127 -21.60 -4.50 6.19
C SER A 127 -22.06 -5.75 5.44
N TYR A 128 -21.15 -6.71 5.24
CA TYR A 128 -21.43 -7.99 4.61
C TYR A 128 -21.73 -9.10 5.64
N LYS A 129 -21.53 -8.81 6.93
CA LYS A 129 -21.70 -9.76 8.04
C LYS A 129 -23.09 -9.66 8.66
N THR A 130 -24.11 -9.58 7.81
CA THR A 130 -25.52 -9.43 8.21
C THR A 130 -26.34 -10.59 7.66
N GLN A 131 -27.42 -10.95 8.37
CA GLN A 131 -28.33 -12.01 7.90
C GLN A 131 -28.95 -11.64 6.55
N GLU A 132 -29.32 -10.37 6.36
CA GLU A 132 -29.86 -9.86 5.10
C GLU A 132 -28.89 -10.07 3.93
N PHE A 133 -27.59 -9.74 4.12
CA PHE A 133 -26.60 -9.96 3.08
C PHE A 133 -26.40 -11.45 2.79
N PHE A 134 -26.36 -12.31 3.82
CA PHE A 134 -26.23 -13.75 3.60
C PHE A 134 -27.45 -14.35 2.93
N ASP A 135 -28.67 -13.93 3.28
CA ASP A 135 -29.90 -14.39 2.62
C ASP A 135 -29.88 -14.02 1.13
N PHE A 136 -29.54 -12.77 0.81
CA PHE A 136 -29.37 -12.32 -0.57
C PHE A 136 -28.28 -13.09 -1.31
N TYR A 137 -27.09 -13.21 -0.70
CA TYR A 137 -25.96 -13.92 -1.28
C TYR A 137 -26.29 -15.39 -1.57
N ASN A 138 -26.96 -16.06 -0.63
CA ASN A 138 -27.31 -17.49 -0.70
C ASN A 138 -28.44 -17.75 -1.69
N GLN A 139 -29.35 -16.80 -1.91
CA GLN A 139 -30.33 -16.86 -3.01
C GLN A 139 -29.63 -16.86 -4.38
N CYS A 140 -28.57 -16.07 -4.53
CA CYS A 140 -27.75 -16.06 -5.75
C CYS A 140 -26.83 -17.29 -5.86
N ASN A 141 -26.46 -17.91 -4.73
CA ASN A 141 -25.45 -18.97 -4.66
C ASN A 141 -25.93 -20.21 -3.87
N PRO A 142 -27.02 -20.89 -4.28
CA PRO A 142 -27.64 -21.97 -3.49
C PRO A 142 -26.73 -23.19 -3.29
N HIS A 143 -25.79 -23.45 -4.20
CA HIS A 143 -24.84 -24.56 -4.10
C HIS A 143 -23.63 -24.27 -3.22
N TYR A 144 -23.33 -22.98 -2.98
CA TYR A 144 -22.16 -22.54 -2.23
C TYR A 144 -22.57 -21.45 -1.25
N PRO A 145 -23.41 -21.77 -0.25
CA PRO A 145 -23.88 -20.77 0.68
C PRO A 145 -22.72 -20.25 1.54
N LEU A 146 -22.77 -18.95 1.78
CA LEU A 146 -21.89 -18.23 2.68
C LEU A 146 -22.58 -18.13 4.05
N THR A 147 -21.94 -18.72 5.06
CA THR A 147 -22.37 -18.64 6.46
C THR A 147 -21.49 -17.66 7.23
N ILE A 148 -21.91 -17.31 8.44
CA ILE A 148 -21.12 -16.46 9.34
C ILE A 148 -19.74 -17.07 9.64
N GLU A 149 -19.64 -18.39 9.79
CA GLU A 149 -18.38 -19.09 10.04
C GLU A 149 -17.45 -19.09 8.81
N LYS A 150 -18.00 -19.22 7.61
CA LYS A 150 -17.25 -19.08 6.35
C LYS A 150 -16.75 -17.64 6.18
N PHE A 151 -17.60 -16.66 6.47
CA PHE A 151 -17.20 -15.25 6.39
C PHE A 151 -16.16 -14.87 7.44
N GLN A 152 -16.22 -15.44 8.65
CA GLN A 152 -15.17 -15.25 9.65
C GLN A 152 -13.81 -15.80 9.18
N GLN A 153 -13.79 -16.89 8.40
CA GLN A 153 -12.55 -17.40 7.81
C GLN A 153 -11.98 -16.44 6.77
N ILE A 154 -12.83 -15.83 5.95
CA ILE A 154 -12.44 -14.77 5.00
C ILE A 154 -11.82 -13.59 5.75
N GLU A 155 -12.51 -13.08 6.77
CA GLU A 155 -12.03 -11.99 7.63
C GLU A 155 -10.68 -12.32 8.28
N ASN A 156 -10.51 -13.55 8.77
CA ASN A 156 -9.26 -13.98 9.39
C ASN A 156 -8.09 -14.00 8.40
N MET A 157 -8.31 -14.42 7.14
CA MET A 157 -7.27 -14.39 6.11
C MET A 157 -6.86 -12.96 5.76
N ILE A 158 -7.83 -12.06 5.57
CA ILE A 158 -7.58 -10.64 5.28
C ILE A 158 -6.81 -9.97 6.43
N MET A 159 -7.19 -10.26 7.68
CA MET A 159 -6.62 -9.63 8.86
C MET A 159 -5.37 -10.33 9.40
N HIS A 160 -4.81 -11.29 8.64
CA HIS A 160 -3.65 -12.10 9.04
C HIS A 160 -3.79 -12.77 10.43
N LYS A 161 -5.02 -13.09 10.83
CA LYS A 161 -5.31 -13.85 12.05
C LYS A 161 -5.02 -15.33 11.79
N LEU A 162 -4.73 -16.09 12.85
CA LEU A 162 -4.40 -17.52 12.74
C LEU A 162 -5.42 -18.26 11.85
N PRO A 163 -5.02 -18.74 10.67
CA PRO A 163 -5.95 -19.33 9.72
C PRO A 163 -6.22 -20.79 10.10
N ARG A 164 -7.40 -21.28 9.72
CA ARG A 164 -7.71 -22.72 9.84
C ARG A 164 -6.83 -23.57 8.93
N LYS A 165 -6.46 -23.02 7.77
CA LYS A 165 -5.60 -23.66 6.76
C LYS A 165 -4.58 -22.64 6.26
N GLN A 166 -3.31 -22.86 6.54
CA GLN A 166 -2.23 -21.96 6.13
C GLN A 166 -2.15 -21.79 4.61
N LEU A 167 -2.34 -22.87 3.84
CA LEU A 167 -2.42 -22.81 2.37
C LEU A 167 -3.37 -21.73 1.84
N LEU A 168 -4.55 -21.55 2.46
CA LEU A 168 -5.51 -20.55 2.00
C LEU A 168 -5.04 -19.13 2.32
N ALA A 169 -4.49 -18.94 3.51
CA ALA A 169 -3.89 -17.66 3.91
C ALA A 169 -2.69 -17.30 3.04
N ASP A 170 -1.87 -18.27 2.64
CA ASP A 170 -0.69 -18.03 1.80
C ASP A 170 -1.07 -17.47 0.41
N ILE A 171 -2.23 -17.84 -0.14
CA ILE A 171 -2.72 -17.30 -1.41
C ILE A 171 -3.13 -15.82 -1.27
N VAL A 172 -3.64 -15.44 -0.10
CA VAL A 172 -4.09 -14.07 0.20
C VAL A 172 -2.92 -13.18 0.64
N SER A 173 -2.01 -13.72 1.45
CA SER A 173 -0.89 -13.00 2.06
C SER A 173 0.29 -13.93 2.38
N SER A 174 1.40 -13.77 1.65
CA SER A 174 2.67 -14.48 1.81
C SER A 174 3.76 -13.79 0.98
N GLN A 175 4.89 -14.46 0.74
CA GLN A 175 5.88 -13.97 -0.22
C GLN A 175 5.47 -14.19 -1.69
N LEU A 176 4.49 -15.06 -1.97
CA LEU A 176 4.00 -15.43 -3.31
C LEU A 176 2.48 -15.27 -3.44
N ASP A 177 1.89 -14.35 -2.67
CA ASP A 177 0.44 -14.11 -2.65
C ASP A 177 -0.09 -13.45 -3.94
N ALA A 178 -1.41 -13.52 -4.10
CA ALA A 178 -2.10 -12.91 -5.22
C ALA A 178 -1.99 -11.37 -5.24
N ASP A 179 -1.85 -10.74 -4.07
CA ASP A 179 -1.69 -9.29 -3.92
C ASP A 179 -0.40 -8.81 -4.60
N ARG A 180 0.76 -9.33 -4.16
CA ARG A 180 2.09 -8.96 -4.71
C ARG A 180 2.24 -9.29 -6.17
N LEU A 181 1.70 -10.44 -6.58
CA LEU A 181 1.75 -10.83 -7.98
C LEU A 181 0.95 -9.89 -8.88
N ASP A 182 -0.20 -9.36 -8.40
CA ASP A 182 -0.96 -8.36 -9.15
C ASP A 182 -0.27 -7.00 -9.13
N TYR A 183 -0.01 -6.43 -7.96
CA TYR A 183 0.43 -5.04 -7.89
C TYR A 183 1.78 -4.85 -8.58
N LEU A 184 2.71 -5.81 -8.54
CA LEU A 184 3.99 -5.65 -9.22
C LEU A 184 3.82 -5.55 -10.73
N LEU A 185 3.04 -6.46 -11.33
CA LEU A 185 2.75 -6.44 -12.77
C LEU A 185 1.96 -5.19 -13.16
N ARG A 186 0.97 -4.83 -12.34
CA ARG A 186 0.07 -3.69 -12.58
C ARG A 186 0.79 -2.37 -12.45
N ASP A 187 1.50 -2.15 -11.36
CA ASP A 187 2.28 -0.94 -11.15
C ASP A 187 3.37 -0.81 -12.22
N SER A 188 4.04 -1.91 -12.60
CA SER A 188 5.01 -1.91 -13.68
C SER A 188 4.37 -1.46 -15.00
N HIS A 189 3.21 -2.03 -15.34
CA HIS A 189 2.46 -1.68 -16.55
C HIS A 189 2.07 -0.20 -16.58
N PHE A 190 1.40 0.30 -15.54
CA PHE A 190 0.88 1.66 -15.50
C PHE A 190 1.97 2.71 -15.28
N CYS A 191 3.08 2.38 -14.60
CA CYS A 191 4.25 3.26 -14.53
C CYS A 191 5.07 3.27 -15.84
N GLY A 192 4.79 2.36 -16.78
CA GLY A 192 5.48 2.28 -18.07
C GLY A 192 6.91 1.74 -17.94
N VAL A 193 7.15 0.85 -16.98
CA VAL A 193 8.47 0.25 -16.73
C VAL A 193 8.44 -1.25 -16.99
N SER A 194 9.57 -1.81 -17.45
CA SER A 194 9.68 -3.24 -17.76
C SER A 194 10.35 -4.05 -16.65
N TYR A 195 11.11 -3.41 -15.76
CA TYR A 195 11.84 -4.11 -14.69
C TYR A 195 10.95 -4.64 -13.56
N GLY A 196 9.65 -4.30 -13.53
CA GLY A 196 8.68 -4.88 -12.60
C GLY A 196 7.92 -6.08 -13.18
N GLN A 197 8.19 -6.45 -14.43
CA GLN A 197 7.56 -7.60 -15.07
C GLN A 197 8.28 -8.88 -14.67
N PHE A 198 7.54 -9.99 -14.57
CA PHE A 198 8.07 -11.34 -14.45
C PHE A 198 7.18 -12.30 -15.25
N ASP A 199 7.65 -13.53 -15.50
CA ASP A 199 6.84 -14.52 -16.23
C ASP A 199 5.72 -15.05 -15.34
N PHE A 200 4.58 -14.36 -15.38
CA PHE A 200 3.40 -14.70 -14.59
C PHE A 200 2.89 -16.12 -14.90
N ARG A 201 2.90 -16.54 -16.17
CA ARG A 201 2.38 -17.86 -16.56
C ARG A 201 3.27 -18.97 -16.01
N TRP A 202 4.58 -18.79 -16.10
CA TRP A 202 5.52 -19.74 -15.52
C TRP A 202 5.45 -19.74 -13.99
N MET A 203 5.30 -18.57 -13.35
CA MET A 203 5.08 -18.44 -11.90
C MET A 203 3.89 -19.31 -11.45
N ILE A 204 2.70 -19.10 -12.03
CA ILE A 204 1.52 -19.90 -11.73
C ILE A 204 1.79 -21.38 -12.00
N ASN A 205 2.33 -21.74 -13.17
CA ASN A 205 2.57 -23.15 -13.50
C ASN A 205 3.59 -23.86 -12.58
N SER A 206 4.44 -23.10 -11.90
CA SER A 206 5.42 -23.61 -10.95
C SER A 206 4.88 -23.81 -9.54
N MET A 207 3.74 -23.19 -9.19
CA MET A 207 3.16 -23.27 -7.84
C MET A 207 2.71 -24.69 -7.49
N ALA A 208 2.92 -25.05 -6.23
CA ALA A 208 2.62 -26.36 -5.67
C ALA A 208 2.16 -26.26 -4.22
N VAL A 209 1.43 -27.28 -3.77
CA VAL A 209 1.12 -27.49 -2.35
C VAL A 209 2.28 -28.23 -1.70
N ILE A 210 2.78 -27.68 -0.60
CA ILE A 210 3.91 -28.24 0.13
C ILE A 210 3.43 -28.69 1.52
N ASP A 211 3.66 -29.95 1.84
CA ASP A 211 3.39 -30.49 3.17
C ASP A 211 4.54 -30.09 4.12
N THR A 212 4.19 -29.41 5.21
CA THR A 212 5.13 -29.02 6.27
C THR A 212 4.69 -29.57 7.62
N ALA A 213 5.56 -29.54 8.62
CA ALA A 213 5.19 -29.89 10.00
C ALA A 213 4.04 -29.03 10.57
N LYS A 214 3.84 -27.81 10.03
CA LYS A 214 2.79 -26.87 10.43
C LYS A 214 1.54 -26.96 9.54
N GLY A 215 1.49 -27.94 8.62
CA GLY A 215 0.40 -28.14 7.67
C GLY A 215 0.77 -27.78 6.23
N LYS A 216 -0.23 -27.78 5.35
CA LYS A 216 -0.06 -27.47 3.93
C LYS A 216 0.19 -25.98 3.72
N ARG A 217 1.17 -25.66 2.86
CA ARG A 217 1.56 -24.31 2.46
C ARG A 217 1.61 -24.15 0.95
N LEU A 218 1.52 -22.91 0.48
CA LEU A 218 1.83 -22.57 -0.90
C LEU A 218 3.34 -22.48 -1.08
N GLY A 219 3.87 -23.11 -2.12
CA GLY A 219 5.26 -22.94 -2.54
C GLY A 219 5.41 -23.21 -4.02
N ILE A 220 6.61 -23.58 -4.45
CA ILE A 220 6.91 -23.85 -5.85
C ILE A 220 7.60 -25.21 -6.03
N THR A 221 7.54 -25.74 -7.24
CA THR A 221 8.40 -26.84 -7.67
C THR A 221 9.84 -26.34 -7.90
N HIS A 222 10.83 -27.23 -7.89
CA HIS A 222 12.22 -26.89 -8.20
C HIS A 222 12.40 -26.19 -9.56
N LYS A 223 11.50 -26.43 -10.52
CA LYS A 223 11.49 -25.75 -11.83
C LYS A 223 11.04 -24.30 -11.76
N GLY A 224 10.52 -23.84 -10.62
CA GLY A 224 10.08 -22.46 -10.39
C GLY A 224 11.17 -21.54 -9.85
N VAL A 225 12.36 -22.04 -9.51
CA VAL A 225 13.40 -21.21 -8.86
C VAL A 225 13.75 -19.99 -9.71
N GLY A 226 13.96 -20.17 -11.02
CA GLY A 226 14.31 -19.06 -11.91
C GLY A 226 13.22 -17.99 -12.08
N VAL A 227 11.94 -18.36 -12.02
CA VAL A 227 10.86 -17.37 -12.09
C VAL A 227 10.69 -16.60 -10.79
N VAL A 228 10.96 -17.24 -9.65
CA VAL A 228 10.97 -16.56 -8.35
C VAL A 228 12.17 -15.63 -8.21
N GLU A 229 13.35 -16.02 -8.72
CA GLU A 229 14.50 -15.12 -8.86
C GLU A 229 14.14 -13.86 -9.64
N HIS A 230 13.48 -14.01 -10.80
CA HIS A 230 13.02 -12.88 -11.60
C HIS A 230 12.01 -12.02 -10.85
N TYR A 231 11.01 -12.63 -10.20
CA TYR A 231 10.00 -11.94 -9.39
C TYR A 231 10.63 -11.13 -8.24
N LEU A 232 11.57 -11.71 -7.48
CA LEU A 232 12.22 -11.02 -6.36
C LEU A 232 13.11 -9.86 -6.85
N MET A 233 13.79 -10.02 -7.99
CA MET A 233 14.51 -8.92 -8.63
C MET A 233 13.55 -7.81 -9.08
N ALA A 234 12.43 -8.18 -9.70
CA ALA A 234 11.42 -7.24 -10.15
C ALA A 234 10.83 -6.46 -8.98
N ARG A 235 10.48 -7.15 -7.88
CA ARG A 235 10.02 -6.56 -6.63
C ARG A 235 11.02 -5.55 -6.08
N ARG A 236 12.30 -5.94 -5.98
CA ARG A 236 13.37 -5.06 -5.50
C ARG A 236 13.50 -3.80 -6.36
N LEU A 237 13.49 -3.93 -7.69
CA LEU A 237 13.61 -2.79 -8.60
C LEU A 237 12.38 -1.88 -8.57
N MET A 238 11.17 -2.45 -8.45
CA MET A 238 9.94 -1.68 -8.26
C MET A 238 9.96 -0.88 -6.95
N ILE A 239 10.38 -1.50 -5.83
CA ILE A 239 10.48 -0.78 -4.57
C ILE A 239 11.46 0.37 -4.67
N ARG A 240 12.67 0.13 -5.19
CA ARG A 240 13.69 1.17 -5.31
C ARG A 240 13.30 2.30 -6.27
N ASN A 241 12.80 1.96 -7.45
CA ASN A 241 12.65 2.94 -8.54
C ASN A 241 11.26 3.57 -8.61
N ILE A 242 10.22 2.91 -8.09
CA ILE A 242 8.84 3.40 -8.11
C ILE A 242 8.40 3.79 -6.71
N TYR A 243 8.29 2.84 -5.79
CA TYR A 243 7.67 3.09 -4.47
C TYR A 243 8.49 4.05 -3.62
N HIS A 244 9.82 3.90 -3.64
CA HIS A 244 10.78 4.74 -2.95
C HIS A 244 11.40 5.82 -3.83
N HIS A 245 10.79 6.15 -4.97
CA HIS A 245 11.29 7.23 -5.81
C HIS A 245 11.34 8.55 -5.01
N PRO A 246 12.50 9.23 -4.87
CA PRO A 246 12.65 10.33 -3.93
C PRO A 246 11.63 11.45 -4.10
N LYS A 247 11.33 11.82 -5.36
CA LYS A 247 10.34 12.86 -5.65
C LYS A 247 8.90 12.43 -5.36
N LYS A 248 8.58 11.12 -5.45
CA LYS A 248 7.24 10.60 -5.11
C LYS A 248 7.03 10.73 -3.60
N LEU A 249 7.97 10.23 -2.82
CA LEU A 249 7.92 10.32 -1.36
C LEU A 249 7.91 11.77 -0.88
N ALA A 250 8.65 12.66 -1.54
CA ALA A 250 8.65 14.08 -1.19
C ALA A 250 7.28 14.76 -1.43
N ILE A 251 6.55 14.37 -2.48
CA ILE A 251 5.21 14.92 -2.74
C ILE A 251 4.15 14.29 -1.84
N GLU A 252 4.31 13.01 -1.47
CA GLU A 252 3.50 12.36 -0.44
C GLU A 252 3.70 13.04 0.92
N TYR A 253 4.95 13.39 1.26
CA TYR A 253 5.24 14.20 2.44
C TYR A 253 4.55 15.58 2.39
N TYR A 254 4.60 16.29 1.25
CA TYR A 254 3.87 17.56 1.11
C TYR A 254 2.36 17.40 1.26
N MET A 255 1.78 16.31 0.76
CA MET A 255 0.37 15.98 0.97
C MET A 255 0.06 15.83 2.45
N VAL A 256 0.86 15.05 3.18
CA VAL A 256 0.66 14.84 4.63
C VAL A 256 0.79 16.16 5.38
N GLN A 257 1.83 16.95 5.12
CA GLN A 257 2.02 18.25 5.77
C GLN A 257 0.87 19.22 5.48
N LEU A 258 0.31 19.19 4.26
CA LEU A 258 -0.87 19.99 3.94
C LEU A 258 -2.04 19.59 4.83
N LEU A 259 -2.33 18.28 4.92
CA LEU A 259 -3.47 17.77 5.69
C LEU A 259 -3.31 18.05 7.19
N VAL A 260 -2.10 17.90 7.73
CA VAL A 260 -1.78 18.20 9.13
C VAL A 260 -1.97 19.69 9.42
N HIS A 261 -1.34 20.58 8.65
CA HIS A 261 -1.48 22.03 8.84
C HIS A 261 -2.90 22.52 8.63
N LEU A 262 -3.63 21.93 7.68
CA LEU A 262 -5.05 22.21 7.49
C LEU A 262 -5.81 21.84 8.76
N ALA A 263 -5.67 20.62 9.25
CA ALA A 263 -6.39 20.09 10.41
C ALA A 263 -6.17 20.94 11.68
N GLU A 264 -4.95 21.37 11.95
CA GLU A 264 -4.58 22.22 13.10
C GLU A 264 -5.28 23.58 13.12
N CYS A 265 -5.62 24.09 11.93
CA CYS A 265 -6.11 25.45 11.72
C CYS A 265 -7.60 25.52 11.35
N LEU A 266 -8.26 24.39 11.07
CA LEU A 266 -9.68 24.33 10.70
C LEU A 266 -10.62 25.06 11.67
N GLU A 267 -10.28 25.13 12.96
CA GLU A 267 -11.10 25.85 13.96
C GLU A 267 -10.63 27.28 14.26
N LYS A 268 -9.37 27.59 13.97
CA LYS A 268 -8.71 28.83 14.41
C LYS A 268 -8.60 29.85 13.29
N HIS A 269 -8.57 29.39 12.05
CA HIS A 269 -8.32 30.22 10.88
C HIS A 269 -9.61 30.38 10.08
N ALA A 270 -10.23 31.56 10.19
CA ALA A 270 -11.53 31.88 9.58
C ALA A 270 -11.63 31.53 8.07
N PRO A 271 -10.59 31.72 7.24
CA PRO A 271 -10.62 31.34 5.83
C PRO A 271 -10.91 29.85 5.61
N PHE A 272 -10.48 28.96 6.50
CA PHE A 272 -10.69 27.51 6.35
C PHE A 272 -12.07 27.04 6.83
N ALA A 273 -12.95 27.95 7.26
CA ALA A 273 -14.28 27.60 7.77
C ALA A 273 -15.14 26.81 6.77
N HIS A 274 -14.97 27.04 5.46
CA HIS A 274 -15.67 26.25 4.45
C HIS A 274 -15.20 24.79 4.46
N VAL A 275 -13.89 24.56 4.55
CA VAL A 275 -13.32 23.21 4.57
C VAL A 275 -13.73 22.48 5.84
N LYS A 276 -13.82 23.18 6.99
CA LYS A 276 -14.24 22.62 8.28
C LYS A 276 -15.53 21.79 8.18
N ASN A 277 -16.50 22.26 7.41
CA ASN A 277 -17.82 21.62 7.30
C ASN A 277 -17.89 20.53 6.21
N SER A 278 -16.86 20.40 5.38
CA SER A 278 -16.75 19.31 4.40
C SER A 278 -16.52 17.96 5.07
N LEU A 279 -16.77 16.87 4.34
CA LEU A 279 -16.49 15.50 4.79
C LEU A 279 -15.02 15.35 5.24
N LEU A 280 -14.08 15.80 4.39
CA LEU A 280 -12.65 15.79 4.70
C LEU A 280 -12.33 16.61 5.94
N GLY A 281 -12.85 17.84 6.05
CA GLY A 281 -12.54 18.71 7.19
C GLY A 281 -13.02 18.13 8.53
N LYS A 282 -14.21 17.53 8.56
CA LYS A 282 -14.71 16.83 9.76
C LYS A 282 -13.77 15.70 10.16
N PHE A 283 -13.37 14.86 9.21
CA PHE A 283 -12.44 13.76 9.48
C PHE A 283 -11.06 14.26 9.95
N LEU A 284 -10.50 15.27 9.27
CA LEU A 284 -9.20 15.86 9.62
C LEU A 284 -9.20 16.44 11.04
N LEU A 285 -10.29 17.11 11.46
CA LEU A 285 -10.42 17.58 12.84
C LEU A 285 -10.35 16.43 13.85
N GLN A 286 -11.06 15.34 13.58
CA GLN A 286 -11.04 14.19 14.49
C GLN A 286 -9.65 13.55 14.52
N ALA A 287 -8.97 13.43 13.36
CA ALA A 287 -7.60 12.92 13.31
C ALA A 287 -6.62 13.83 14.08
N HIS A 288 -6.78 15.15 14.01
CA HIS A 288 -6.01 16.11 14.80
C HIS A 288 -6.23 15.92 16.30
N TYR A 289 -7.47 15.76 16.76
CA TYR A 289 -7.75 15.48 18.18
C TYR A 289 -7.18 14.14 18.63
N PHE A 290 -7.33 13.09 17.82
CA PHE A 290 -6.76 11.78 18.10
C PHE A 290 -5.26 11.88 18.38
N ASN A 291 -4.50 12.59 17.52
CA ASN A 291 -3.07 12.76 17.69
C ASN A 291 -2.71 13.56 18.96
N ARG A 292 -3.51 14.56 19.34
CA ARG A 292 -3.25 15.42 20.51
C ARG A 292 -3.57 14.76 21.85
N GLU A 293 -4.50 13.81 21.86
CA GLU A 293 -4.94 13.09 23.06
C GLU A 293 -4.01 11.92 23.44
N ILE A 294 -3.03 11.60 22.59
CA ILE A 294 -2.03 10.57 22.88
C ILE A 294 -1.03 11.11 23.91
N THR A 295 -0.95 10.42 25.04
CA THR A 295 0.02 10.65 26.12
C THR A 295 0.67 9.33 26.50
N PRO A 296 1.79 9.32 27.26
CA PRO A 296 2.42 8.08 27.71
C PRO A 296 1.52 7.16 28.57
N LYS A 297 0.38 7.66 29.07
CA LYS A 297 -0.60 6.89 29.86
C LYS A 297 -1.79 6.40 29.04
N THR A 298 -1.90 6.78 27.77
CA THR A 298 -3.04 6.45 26.92
C THR A 298 -3.03 4.96 26.57
N ASP A 299 -4.15 4.27 26.78
CA ASP A 299 -4.36 2.95 26.19
C ASP A 299 -4.54 3.11 24.68
N LEU A 300 -3.46 2.84 23.92
CA LEU A 300 -3.45 3.02 22.48
C LEU A 300 -4.46 2.13 21.76
N GLN A 301 -4.76 0.94 22.27
CA GLN A 301 -5.71 0.04 21.61
C GLN A 301 -7.14 0.55 21.78
N GLN A 302 -7.51 0.91 23.00
CA GLN A 302 -8.82 1.49 23.27
C GLN A 302 -9.02 2.83 22.53
N HIS A 303 -8.00 3.68 22.53
CA HIS A 303 -8.03 4.99 21.85
C HIS A 303 -8.24 4.85 20.34
N LYS A 304 -7.52 3.89 19.71
CA LYS A 304 -7.72 3.55 18.29
C LYS A 304 -9.14 3.08 18.04
N GLN A 305 -9.62 2.09 18.80
CA GLN A 305 -10.95 1.51 18.55
C GLN A 305 -12.05 2.57 18.64
N LEU A 306 -12.03 3.40 19.68
CA LEU A 306 -12.99 4.50 19.86
C LEU A 306 -12.96 5.50 18.70
N PHE A 307 -11.76 5.82 18.20
CA PHE A 307 -11.61 6.70 17.05
C PHE A 307 -12.19 6.07 15.77
N ILE A 308 -11.88 4.81 15.50
CA ILE A 308 -12.38 4.10 14.31
C ILE A 308 -13.91 4.02 14.35
N ASP A 309 -14.48 3.55 15.47
CA ASP A 309 -15.93 3.37 15.66
C ASP A 309 -16.69 4.68 15.41
N LYS A 310 -16.17 5.79 15.95
CA LYS A 310 -16.80 7.11 15.85
C LYS A 310 -16.72 7.69 14.44
N ASN A 311 -15.65 7.42 13.70
CA ASN A 311 -15.32 8.14 12.46
C ASN A 311 -15.50 7.29 11.20
N TYR A 312 -15.87 6.02 11.32
CA TYR A 312 -16.07 5.13 10.17
C TYR A 312 -17.12 5.66 9.18
N SER A 313 -18.20 6.29 9.65
CA SER A 313 -19.25 6.84 8.78
C SER A 313 -18.74 7.90 7.81
N ASP A 314 -17.77 8.70 8.26
CA ASP A 314 -17.15 9.73 7.42
C ASP A 314 -16.02 9.11 6.58
N TYR A 315 -15.19 8.25 7.18
CA TYR A 315 -14.07 7.59 6.51
C TYR A 315 -14.49 6.82 5.27
N LYS A 316 -15.60 6.06 5.36
CA LYS A 316 -16.09 5.21 4.27
C LYS A 316 -16.56 5.97 3.04
N GLU A 317 -16.78 7.27 3.14
CA GLU A 317 -17.22 8.13 2.03
C GLU A 317 -16.04 8.90 1.41
N LEU A 318 -14.86 8.88 2.03
CA LEU A 318 -13.68 9.61 1.54
C LEU A 318 -13.04 8.95 0.31
N SER A 319 -12.57 9.81 -0.59
CA SER A 319 -11.85 9.47 -1.82
C SER A 319 -10.74 10.47 -2.14
N ASP A 320 -9.93 10.18 -3.17
CA ASP A 320 -8.87 11.10 -3.64
C ASP A 320 -9.45 12.47 -4.06
N TYR A 321 -10.71 12.50 -4.53
CA TYR A 321 -11.37 13.72 -4.98
C TYR A 321 -11.66 14.70 -3.86
N ASP A 322 -11.96 14.23 -2.65
CA ASP A 322 -12.25 15.08 -1.50
C ASP A 322 -11.02 15.91 -1.12
N VAL A 323 -9.86 15.26 -1.12
CA VAL A 323 -8.56 15.88 -0.86
C VAL A 323 -8.15 16.81 -2.00
N PHE A 324 -8.27 16.38 -3.26
CA PHE A 324 -7.93 17.26 -4.39
C PHE A 324 -8.84 18.48 -4.51
N SER A 325 -10.10 18.37 -4.13
CA SER A 325 -11.02 19.50 -4.09
C SER A 325 -10.54 20.54 -3.06
N ALA A 326 -10.09 20.09 -1.89
CA ALA A 326 -9.50 20.97 -0.88
C ALA A 326 -8.19 21.62 -1.37
N ILE A 327 -7.31 20.87 -2.04
CA ILE A 327 -6.07 21.40 -2.64
C ILE A 327 -6.38 22.51 -3.65
N LYS A 328 -7.29 22.26 -4.59
CA LYS A 328 -7.66 23.25 -5.62
C LYS A 328 -8.20 24.53 -5.00
N TRP A 329 -9.05 24.39 -3.98
CA TRP A 329 -9.62 25.53 -3.28
C TRP A 329 -8.53 26.30 -2.52
N LEU A 330 -7.71 25.63 -1.70
CA LEU A 330 -6.61 26.23 -0.94
C LEU A 330 -5.63 26.95 -1.85
N ALA A 331 -5.24 26.35 -2.98
CA ALA A 331 -4.25 26.93 -3.90
C ALA A 331 -4.68 28.29 -4.50
N ASN A 332 -5.98 28.56 -4.58
CA ASN A 332 -6.53 29.83 -5.07
C ASN A 332 -6.61 30.93 -3.99
N ASN A 333 -6.26 30.64 -2.74
CA ASN A 333 -6.22 31.63 -1.68
C ASN A 333 -4.92 32.44 -1.72
N ASN A 334 -5.03 33.73 -1.38
CA ASN A 334 -3.91 34.68 -1.40
C ASN A 334 -3.26 34.88 -0.03
N GLU A 335 -3.75 34.21 1.01
CA GLU A 335 -3.19 34.31 2.35
C GLU A 335 -1.87 33.56 2.48
N THR A 336 -1.04 34.04 3.40
CA THR A 336 0.24 33.40 3.75
C THR A 336 -0.02 32.34 4.81
N HIS A 337 -0.02 31.07 4.42
CA HIS A 337 -0.19 29.94 5.33
C HIS A 337 0.48 28.68 4.77
N PRO A 338 1.18 27.85 5.59
CA PRO A 338 1.80 26.61 5.14
C PRO A 338 0.89 25.70 4.31
N ALA A 339 -0.35 25.46 4.75
CA ALA A 339 -1.32 24.66 4.00
C ALA A 339 -1.65 25.24 2.61
N ILE A 340 -1.71 26.56 2.46
CA ILE A 340 -1.94 27.23 1.17
C ILE A 340 -0.71 27.09 0.27
N ASP A 341 0.48 27.26 0.84
CA ASP A 341 1.75 27.10 0.14
C ASP A 341 1.94 25.67 -0.40
N LEU A 342 1.70 24.67 0.44
CA LEU A 342 1.72 23.26 0.08
C LEU A 342 0.65 22.93 -0.97
N ALA A 343 -0.56 23.50 -0.85
CA ALA A 343 -1.62 23.32 -1.83
C ALA A 343 -1.21 23.85 -3.21
N LYS A 344 -0.57 25.02 -3.27
CA LYS A 344 -0.02 25.59 -4.52
C LYS A 344 1.04 24.66 -5.13
N ARG A 345 1.92 24.08 -4.30
CA ARG A 345 2.96 23.14 -4.75
C ARG A 345 2.39 21.87 -5.33
N LEU A 346 1.39 21.29 -4.66
CA LEU A 346 0.67 20.11 -5.15
C LEU A 346 -0.09 20.44 -6.45
N GLN A 347 -0.91 21.49 -6.44
CA GLN A 347 -1.75 21.88 -7.58
C GLN A 347 -0.94 22.21 -8.85
N LEU A 348 0.19 22.89 -8.71
CA LEU A 348 1.04 23.32 -9.82
C LEU A 348 2.24 22.40 -10.06
N ARG A 349 2.32 21.27 -9.34
CA ARG A 349 3.41 20.30 -9.42
C ARG A 349 4.80 20.95 -9.22
N GLN A 350 4.91 21.87 -8.26
CA GLN A 350 6.17 22.48 -7.86
C GLN A 350 6.89 21.54 -6.89
N MET A 351 7.76 20.70 -7.44
CA MET A 351 8.40 19.63 -6.70
C MET A 351 9.62 20.14 -5.89
N PRO A 352 9.84 19.62 -4.67
CA PRO A 352 11.07 19.90 -3.94
C PRO A 352 12.31 19.39 -4.67
N LYS A 353 13.45 20.00 -4.37
CA LYS A 353 14.76 19.44 -4.69
C LYS A 353 15.01 18.26 -3.76
N THR A 354 15.38 17.11 -4.33
CA THR A 354 15.81 15.93 -3.57
C THR A 354 17.32 15.76 -3.73
N VAL A 355 18.02 15.52 -2.63
CA VAL A 355 19.47 15.27 -2.59
C VAL A 355 19.69 13.94 -1.90
N LEU A 356 20.29 12.97 -2.61
CA LEU A 356 20.67 11.69 -2.03
C LEU A 356 21.82 11.89 -1.04
N LEU A 357 21.71 11.28 0.13
CA LEU A 357 22.67 11.38 1.22
C LEU A 357 23.53 10.10 1.30
N ASP A 358 24.77 10.25 1.77
CA ASP A 358 25.69 9.13 1.99
C ASP A 358 25.20 8.26 3.16
N GLN A 359 25.04 6.97 2.89
CA GLN A 359 24.47 6.00 3.83
C GLN A 359 25.44 5.63 4.96
N ASN A 360 26.74 5.86 4.79
CA ASN A 360 27.73 5.45 5.78
C ASN A 360 27.75 6.34 7.04
N ASN A 361 27.13 7.53 7.00
CA ASN A 361 27.19 8.53 8.08
C ASN A 361 25.80 9.09 8.45
N ILE A 362 24.73 8.30 8.32
CA ILE A 362 23.34 8.77 8.49
C ILE A 362 23.12 9.49 9.82
N ALA A 363 23.67 8.98 10.93
CA ALA A 363 23.49 9.60 12.26
C ALA A 363 24.13 11.00 12.37
N ASP A 364 25.32 11.19 11.79
CA ASP A 364 26.00 12.49 11.76
C ASP A 364 25.25 13.48 10.84
N ILE A 365 24.80 13.01 9.67
CA ILE A 365 24.00 13.83 8.76
C ILE A 365 22.67 14.25 9.41
N GLU A 366 22.00 13.34 10.11
CA GLU A 366 20.77 13.63 10.84
C GLU A 366 20.98 14.66 11.94
N ALA A 367 22.06 14.54 12.72
CA ALA A 367 22.42 15.53 13.73
C ALA A 367 22.65 16.92 13.11
N LYS A 368 23.37 17.00 11.99
CA LYS A 368 23.60 18.26 11.24
C LYS A 368 22.31 18.86 10.70
N ILE A 369 21.40 18.04 10.18
CA ILE A 369 20.09 18.49 9.69
C ILE A 369 19.27 19.06 10.86
N ASN A 370 19.23 18.37 11.99
CA ASN A 370 18.49 18.82 13.17
C ASN A 370 19.05 20.13 13.73
N ASP A 371 20.38 20.27 13.81
CA ASP A 371 21.04 21.51 14.23
C ASP A 371 20.75 22.68 13.27
N PHE A 372 20.80 22.42 11.95
CA PHE A 372 20.44 23.40 10.93
C PHE A 372 18.98 23.87 11.08
N LYS A 373 18.04 22.92 11.27
CA LYS A 373 16.62 23.22 11.48
C LYS A 373 16.40 24.03 12.76
N TYR A 374 17.05 23.66 13.86
CA TYR A 374 16.97 24.40 15.12
C TYR A 374 17.47 25.84 14.97
N THR A 375 18.63 26.01 14.33
CA THR A 375 19.25 27.33 14.12
C THR A 375 18.38 28.25 13.24
N HIS A 376 17.67 27.69 12.26
CA HIS A 376 16.89 28.45 11.28
C HIS A 376 15.37 28.33 11.46
N GLN A 377 14.90 27.88 12.63
CA GLN A 377 13.47 27.61 12.90
C GLN A 377 12.53 28.81 12.70
N HIS A 378 13.07 30.04 12.71
CA HIS A 378 12.29 31.26 12.49
C HIS A 378 12.18 31.67 11.03
N SER A 379 13.07 31.20 10.15
CA SER A 379 13.10 31.54 8.72
C SER A 379 12.69 30.36 7.83
N ILE A 380 12.98 29.13 8.24
CA ILE A 380 12.70 27.91 7.49
C ILE A 380 11.68 27.08 8.26
N GLN A 381 10.55 26.79 7.62
CA GLN A 381 9.53 25.91 8.18
C GLN A 381 9.96 24.44 8.07
N ASP A 382 9.49 23.61 9.01
CA ASP A 382 9.84 22.18 9.07
C ASP A 382 9.57 21.43 7.77
N TRP A 383 8.44 21.72 7.10
CA TRP A 383 8.05 21.07 5.85
C TRP A 383 8.92 21.48 4.66
N GLN A 384 9.64 22.60 4.74
CA GLN A 384 10.50 23.10 3.67
C GLN A 384 11.86 22.41 3.64
N PHE A 385 12.28 21.78 4.74
CA PHE A 385 13.59 21.14 4.87
C PHE A 385 13.49 19.86 5.70
N THR A 386 13.36 18.72 5.04
CA THR A 386 13.12 17.42 5.70
C THR A 386 13.99 16.30 5.16
N MET A 387 14.35 15.37 6.04
CA MET A 387 15.05 14.14 5.67
C MET A 387 14.05 13.00 5.59
N ILE A 388 14.09 12.23 4.51
CA ILE A 388 13.27 11.03 4.33
C ILE A 388 14.18 9.81 4.27
N LYS A 389 13.87 8.80 5.08
CA LYS A 389 14.56 7.50 5.16
C LYS A 389 13.65 6.41 4.62
N THR A 390 14.18 5.54 3.77
CA THR A 390 13.43 4.42 3.19
C THR A 390 14.17 3.11 3.46
N PRO A 391 13.99 2.48 4.62
CA PRO A 391 14.48 1.13 4.83
C PRO A 391 13.75 0.17 3.89
N LEU A 392 14.49 -0.74 3.26
CA LEU A 392 13.98 -1.75 2.35
C LEU A 392 14.59 -3.09 2.71
N GLN A 393 13.74 -4.07 3.00
CA GLN A 393 14.11 -5.47 3.02
C GLN A 393 13.41 -6.15 1.85
N SER A 394 14.17 -6.63 0.86
CA SER A 394 13.61 -7.14 -0.39
C SER A 394 12.91 -8.50 -0.21
N TYR A 395 13.42 -9.31 0.71
CA TYR A 395 12.92 -10.64 1.04
C TYR A 395 13.41 -11.05 2.44
N THR A 396 12.52 -11.67 3.22
CA THR A 396 12.75 -12.14 4.59
C THR A 396 12.69 -13.66 4.63
N ILE A 397 13.76 -14.35 5.05
CA ILE A 397 13.73 -15.81 5.20
C ILE A 397 13.17 -16.20 6.57
N GLU A 398 13.58 -15.49 7.63
CA GLU A 398 13.36 -15.93 9.01
C GLU A 398 11.88 -16.10 9.37
N ASP A 399 11.01 -15.23 8.85
CA ASP A 399 9.60 -15.20 9.22
C ASP A 399 8.70 -16.05 8.29
N ASP A 400 8.96 -16.00 6.98
CA ASP A 400 8.09 -16.63 5.97
C ASP A 400 8.87 -17.05 4.71
N PRO A 401 9.63 -18.17 4.76
CA PRO A 401 10.45 -18.59 3.64
C PRO A 401 9.60 -19.14 2.49
N ILE A 402 9.97 -18.80 1.25
CA ILE A 402 9.46 -19.46 0.06
C ILE A 402 10.00 -20.89 0.04
N LEU A 403 9.08 -21.85 0.08
CA LEU A 403 9.38 -23.27 0.10
C LEU A 403 9.40 -23.84 -1.33
N VAL A 404 10.36 -24.72 -1.58
CA VAL A 404 10.56 -25.41 -2.85
C VAL A 404 10.50 -26.91 -2.63
N VAL A 405 9.70 -27.61 -3.43
CA VAL A 405 9.63 -29.08 -3.46
C VAL A 405 10.34 -29.61 -4.70
N ASP A 406 11.23 -30.58 -4.52
CA ASP A 406 11.93 -31.25 -5.62
C ASP A 406 11.24 -32.55 -6.08
N ASP A 407 11.82 -33.20 -7.10
CA ASP A 407 11.27 -34.43 -7.67
C ASP A 407 11.31 -35.64 -6.72
N ARG A 408 12.00 -35.51 -5.59
CA ARG A 408 12.08 -36.52 -4.52
C ARG A 408 11.16 -36.19 -3.35
N ASN A 409 10.32 -35.15 -3.47
CA ASN A 409 9.49 -34.58 -2.42
C ASN A 409 10.29 -34.02 -1.22
N GLU A 410 11.57 -33.69 -1.40
CA GLU A 410 12.31 -32.96 -0.39
C GLU A 410 11.95 -31.48 -0.46
N VAL A 411 11.65 -30.90 0.71
CA VAL A 411 11.25 -29.50 0.84
C VAL A 411 12.43 -28.70 1.37
N ARG A 412 12.80 -27.64 0.66
CA ARG A 412 13.90 -26.74 1.02
C ARG A 412 13.48 -25.27 0.88
N PRO A 413 13.97 -24.37 1.74
CA PRO A 413 13.90 -22.93 1.50
C PRO A 413 14.59 -22.54 0.18
N ILE A 414 14.03 -21.57 -0.54
CA ILE A 414 14.54 -21.21 -1.87
C ILE A 414 15.97 -20.64 -1.87
N ASN A 415 16.42 -20.01 -0.79
CA ASN A 415 17.76 -19.44 -0.69
C ASN A 415 18.85 -20.52 -0.75
N GLU A 416 18.57 -21.74 -0.29
CA GLU A 416 19.50 -22.86 -0.44
C GLU A 416 19.71 -23.28 -1.92
N LEU A 417 18.81 -22.86 -2.80
CA LEU A 417 18.78 -23.25 -4.22
C LEU A 417 19.20 -22.10 -5.15
N SER A 418 19.35 -20.88 -4.64
CA SER A 418 19.68 -19.70 -5.44
C SER A 418 20.70 -18.82 -4.73
N ILE A 419 21.90 -18.71 -5.33
CA ILE A 419 22.96 -17.81 -4.87
C ILE A 419 22.48 -16.35 -4.88
N MET A 420 21.65 -15.97 -5.87
CA MET A 420 21.13 -14.61 -5.96
C MET A 420 20.20 -14.30 -4.79
N ILE A 421 19.24 -15.20 -4.50
CA ILE A 421 18.28 -14.99 -3.42
C ILE A 421 19.00 -14.98 -2.09
N ASP A 422 19.89 -15.93 -1.82
CA ASP A 422 20.71 -15.96 -0.62
C ASP A 422 21.50 -14.64 -0.43
N ALA A 423 22.07 -14.11 -1.50
CA ALA A 423 22.82 -12.86 -1.46
C ALA A 423 21.98 -11.61 -1.15
N ILE A 424 20.67 -11.60 -1.41
CA ILE A 424 19.78 -10.45 -1.15
C ILE A 424 18.87 -10.62 0.07
N SER A 425 18.75 -11.84 0.59
CA SER A 425 17.87 -12.17 1.71
C SER A 425 18.34 -11.51 3.00
N ASP A 426 17.38 -11.07 3.83
CA ASP A 426 17.62 -10.52 5.17
C ASP A 426 18.60 -9.33 5.25
N LYS A 427 18.78 -8.64 4.11
CA LYS A 427 19.59 -7.43 4.00
C LYS A 427 18.72 -6.19 3.87
N TYR A 428 19.04 -5.19 4.68
CA TYR A 428 18.47 -3.87 4.56
C TYR A 428 19.24 -3.05 3.52
N GLU A 429 18.50 -2.53 2.56
CA GLU A 429 18.92 -1.41 1.74
C GLU A 429 18.29 -0.14 2.33
N HIS A 430 19.10 0.87 2.60
CA HIS A 430 18.59 2.16 3.00
C HIS A 430 18.79 3.13 1.86
N SER A 431 17.80 3.97 1.56
CA SER A 431 18.05 5.20 0.82
C SER A 431 17.61 6.36 1.70
N VAL A 432 18.47 7.37 1.80
CA VAL A 432 18.20 8.55 2.61
C VAL A 432 18.38 9.75 1.71
N PHE A 433 17.41 10.64 1.72
CA PHE A 433 17.46 11.85 0.92
C PHE A 433 16.92 13.05 1.68
N LEU A 434 17.50 14.21 1.39
CA LEU A 434 17.08 15.50 1.88
C LEU A 434 16.13 16.14 0.85
N CYS A 435 14.97 16.55 1.32
CA CYS A 435 13.94 17.26 0.56
C CYS A 435 13.96 18.74 0.94
N ILE A 436 14.09 19.61 -0.06
CA ILE A 436 14.22 21.05 0.10
C ILE A 436 13.20 21.74 -0.79
N ASP A 437 12.34 22.57 -0.21
CA ASP A 437 11.38 23.37 -0.96
C ASP A 437 12.09 24.35 -1.89
N GLN A 438 11.50 24.60 -3.07
CA GLN A 438 12.11 25.48 -4.07
C GLN A 438 12.22 26.92 -3.57
N ALA A 439 11.33 27.37 -2.68
CA ALA A 439 11.34 28.74 -2.18
C ALA A 439 12.60 29.09 -1.37
N ILE A 440 13.13 28.11 -0.62
CA ILE A 440 14.31 28.31 0.25
C ILE A 440 15.62 27.87 -0.42
N LEU A 441 15.55 27.21 -1.58
CA LEU A 441 16.74 26.64 -2.24
C LEU A 441 17.78 27.71 -2.64
N ALA A 442 17.33 28.94 -2.87
CA ALA A 442 18.20 30.05 -3.23
C ALA A 442 18.89 30.72 -2.02
N GLU A 443 18.40 30.47 -0.80
CA GLU A 443 18.91 31.04 0.44
C GLU A 443 20.37 30.65 0.68
N LYS A 444 21.14 31.57 1.25
CA LYS A 444 22.59 31.43 1.39
C LYS A 444 22.93 30.29 2.34
N GLU A 445 22.18 30.20 3.44
CA GLU A 445 22.30 29.24 4.52
C GLU A 445 22.07 27.82 4.00
N VAL A 446 21.01 27.63 3.18
CA VAL A 446 20.69 26.35 2.54
C VAL A 446 21.79 25.92 1.56
N LYS A 447 22.31 26.85 0.74
CA LYS A 447 23.42 26.55 -0.17
C LYS A 447 24.69 26.16 0.57
N GLN A 448 25.05 26.90 1.61
CA GLN A 448 26.22 26.59 2.44
C GLN A 448 26.11 25.22 3.11
N PHE A 449 24.91 24.86 3.60
CA PHE A 449 24.66 23.55 4.15
C PHE A 449 24.87 22.43 3.12
N LEU A 450 24.33 22.61 1.91
CA LEU A 450 24.49 21.64 0.81
C LEU A 450 25.94 21.50 0.35
N GLU A 451 26.70 22.59 0.30
CA GLU A 451 28.14 22.58 0.00
C GLU A 451 28.91 21.81 1.08
N ALA A 452 28.60 22.03 2.36
CA ALA A 452 29.23 21.30 3.46
C ALA A 452 28.95 19.79 3.42
N LEU A 453 27.74 19.38 3.00
CA LEU A 453 27.40 17.97 2.79
C LEU A 453 28.18 17.33 1.63
N THR A 454 28.41 18.08 0.54
CA THR A 454 29.09 17.57 -0.67
C THR A 454 30.62 17.61 -0.59
N LEU A 455 31.21 18.53 0.17
CA LEU A 455 32.67 18.57 0.39
C LEU A 455 33.15 17.38 1.25
N ASN A 456 32.40 17.05 2.30
CA ASN A 456 32.71 15.91 3.18
C ASN A 456 32.66 14.55 2.45
N SER A 457 31.85 14.41 1.40
CA SER A 457 31.80 13.19 0.59
C SER A 457 32.95 13.09 -0.42
N ARG A 458 33.47 14.22 -0.91
CA ARG A 458 34.60 14.25 -1.87
C ARG A 458 35.98 14.10 -1.23
N GLU A 459 36.18 14.61 -0.01
CA GLU A 459 37.48 14.47 0.68
C GLU A 459 37.80 13.02 1.06
N LYS A 460 36.78 12.18 1.33
CA LYS A 460 36.99 10.75 1.61
C LYS A 460 37.34 9.92 0.38
N ILE A 461 36.82 10.26 -0.80
CA ILE A 461 37.16 9.56 -2.07
C ILE A 461 38.63 9.79 -2.45
N ARG A 462 39.29 10.83 -1.94
CA ARG A 462 40.73 11.07 -2.15
C ARG A 462 41.63 10.31 -1.18
N ASN A 463 41.09 9.72 -0.12
CA ASN A 463 41.83 9.04 0.95
C ASN A 463 41.59 7.51 0.99
N VAL A 464 41.03 6.94 -0.08
CA VAL A 464 40.92 5.50 -0.37
C VAL A 464 41.60 5.25 -1.70
#